data_AF-A0AAD5SPY0-F1
#
_entry.id   AF-A0AAD5SPY0-F1
#
_cell.length_a   1.000
_cell.length_b   1.000
_cell.length_c   1.000
_cell.angle_alpha   90.00
_cell.angle_beta   90.00
_cell.angle_gamma   90.00
#
_symmetry.space_group_name_H-M   'P 1'
#
loop_
_entity.id
_entity.type
_entity.pdbx_description
1 polymer ?
#
loop_
_entity_poly.entity_id
_entity_poly.type
_entity_poly.pdbx_seq_one_letter_code
_entity_poly.pdbx_strand_id
1 'polypeptide(L)'
;MWYDKNLSVLGIVRARETGRLAGYRMMRRAVKTLVPSEYRRVAGAREEFQQKDQTDANRRFATADATLRSVNISAAIVSHVLGFSADGSLLLCLGQANHSLVAFRYSPDPSLLLDSASYPPFQLFFRQTPVFETTITAGAESLIRDFCLFTANRKFVLLASALPMPATERAANASRYPHSIESLRFLDNITFWLICLSTGAVLDRLHFPANMILLSHAAGVQIYGEILAITSIKDQTIHLFHVQDTGRFVKLREIGWHNNDDDEYVLAEVRAREDAQWREAAMKSSNNIGNHNNIEADGIGSSSSVVKAKVNKAISTFSDFSDEWLNPLFDDGDFEMREA
;
A
#
# COMPACT_ATOMS: atom_id res chain seq x y z
N MET A 1 -33.41 -36.51 -12.16
CA MET A 1 -32.91 -37.66 -11.39
C MET A 1 -31.58 -37.22 -10.77
N TRP A 2 -31.42 -36.88 -9.51
CA TRP A 2 -32.28 -36.94 -8.33
C TRP A 2 -32.36 -35.55 -7.69
N TYR A 3 -33.55 -35.24 -7.18
CA TYR A 3 -33.92 -34.12 -6.33
C TYR A 3 -34.52 -34.76 -5.08
N ASP A 4 -34.13 -34.30 -3.90
CA ASP A 4 -34.99 -34.19 -2.70
C ASP A 4 -34.23 -33.28 -1.71
N LYS A 5 -34.63 -32.06 -1.35
CA LYS A 5 -35.87 -31.45 -0.84
C LYS A 5 -36.22 -31.81 0.61
N ASN A 6 -36.42 -30.71 1.36
CA ASN A 6 -37.05 -30.53 2.69
C ASN A 6 -36.07 -30.69 3.88
N LEU A 7 -35.91 -29.72 4.79
CA LEU A 7 -36.91 -28.84 5.39
C LEU A 7 -36.50 -27.35 5.49
N SER A 8 -37.49 -26.52 5.21
CA SER A 8 -37.71 -25.16 5.69
C SER A 8 -38.08 -25.12 7.18
N VAL A 9 -37.53 -24.16 7.94
CA VAL A 9 -38.35 -23.31 8.85
C VAL A 9 -37.80 -21.89 8.80
N LEU A 10 -38.74 -20.99 8.52
CA LEU A 10 -38.64 -19.55 8.33
C LEU A 10 -38.56 -18.81 9.67
N GLY A 11 -37.83 -17.70 9.72
CA GLY A 11 -38.13 -16.59 10.62
C GLY A 11 -36.96 -16.02 11.40
N ILE A 12 -36.22 -15.06 10.81
CA ILE A 12 -36.14 -13.67 11.29
C ILE A 12 -35.49 -12.82 10.18
N VAL A 13 -36.15 -11.71 9.93
CA VAL A 13 -36.00 -10.78 8.81
C VAL A 13 -34.87 -9.77 9.12
N ARG A 14 -33.88 -9.71 8.20
CA ARG A 14 -33.41 -8.48 7.52
C ARG A 14 -32.93 -7.31 8.41
N ALA A 15 -31.62 -7.13 8.53
CA ALA A 15 -30.94 -5.84 8.44
C ALA A 15 -29.40 -5.99 8.45
N ARG A 16 -28.76 -5.64 7.32
CA ARG A 16 -27.39 -5.09 7.14
C ARG A 16 -26.59 -5.78 6.03
N GLU A 17 -26.92 -5.45 4.79
CA GLU A 17 -26.01 -5.64 3.65
C GLU A 17 -25.86 -4.41 2.73
N THR A 18 -26.38 -3.24 3.12
CA THR A 18 -26.31 -2.02 2.30
C THR A 18 -25.23 -1.01 2.72
N GLY A 19 -24.30 -1.38 3.62
CA GLY A 19 -23.30 -0.44 4.15
C GLY A 19 -21.91 -0.46 3.51
N ARG A 20 -21.51 -1.55 2.84
CA ARG A 20 -20.10 -1.73 2.39
C ARG A 20 -19.86 -1.54 0.88
N LEU A 21 -20.90 -1.61 0.05
CA LEU A 21 -20.78 -1.44 -1.41
C LEU A 21 -21.07 0.00 -1.90
N ALA A 22 -21.71 0.85 -1.09
CA ALA A 22 -21.98 2.25 -1.47
C ALA A 22 -20.71 3.13 -1.43
N GLY A 23 -19.74 2.82 -0.54
CA GLY A 23 -18.48 3.56 -0.44
C GLY A 23 -17.55 3.36 -1.65
N TYR A 24 -17.61 2.18 -2.29
CA TYR A 24 -16.75 1.87 -3.44
C TYR A 24 -17.16 2.58 -4.74
N ARG A 25 -18.42 3.01 -4.88
CA ARG A 25 -18.89 3.78 -6.05
C ARG A 25 -18.69 5.29 -5.91
N MET A 26 -18.60 5.84 -4.70
CA MET A 26 -18.31 7.28 -4.50
C MET A 26 -16.83 7.63 -4.66
N MET A 27 -15.91 6.69 -4.42
CA MET A 27 -14.46 6.98 -4.46
C MET A 27 -13.87 7.07 -5.88
N ARG A 28 -14.55 6.55 -6.92
CA ARG A 28 -14.11 6.71 -8.32
C ARG A 28 -14.34 8.11 -8.91
N ARG A 29 -15.13 8.98 -8.26
CA ARG A 29 -15.34 10.37 -8.72
C ARG A 29 -14.48 11.43 -8.02
N ALA A 30 -13.80 11.10 -6.92
CA ALA A 30 -13.05 12.09 -6.13
C ALA A 30 -11.54 12.18 -6.46
N VAL A 31 -11.02 11.34 -7.36
CA VAL A 31 -9.56 11.30 -7.66
C VAL A 31 -9.15 12.30 -8.75
N LYS A 32 -10.07 13.08 -9.34
CA LYS A 32 -9.72 13.98 -10.46
C LYS A 32 -9.40 15.44 -10.12
N THR A 33 -9.57 15.91 -8.88
CA THR A 33 -9.18 17.29 -8.53
C THR A 33 -9.00 17.44 -7.02
N LEU A 34 -7.77 17.34 -6.53
CA LEU A 34 -7.43 17.82 -5.19
C LEU A 34 -6.34 18.88 -5.33
N VAL A 35 -6.78 20.13 -5.18
CA VAL A 35 -5.95 21.34 -5.16
C VAL A 35 -5.19 21.40 -3.82
N PRO A 36 -3.94 21.92 -3.78
CA PRO A 36 -3.10 21.93 -2.57
C PRO A 36 -3.66 22.64 -1.32
N SER A 37 -4.78 23.37 -1.40
CA SER A 37 -5.37 24.12 -0.30
C SER A 37 -6.20 23.26 0.68
N GLU A 38 -6.68 22.08 0.27
CA GLU A 38 -7.50 21.22 1.14
C GLU A 38 -6.67 20.34 2.10
N TYR A 39 -5.39 20.10 1.80
CA TYR A 39 -4.50 19.33 2.68
C TYR A 39 -4.31 20.00 4.05
N ARG A 40 -4.40 21.33 4.10
CA ARG A 40 -4.26 22.13 5.33
C ARG A 40 -5.51 22.05 6.23
N ARG A 41 -6.70 21.83 5.66
CA ARG A 41 -7.95 21.60 6.42
C ARG A 41 -8.02 20.17 6.97
N VAL A 42 -7.51 19.18 6.24
CA VAL A 42 -7.40 17.80 6.73
C VAL A 42 -6.38 17.68 7.87
N ALA A 43 -5.29 18.45 7.84
CA ALA A 43 -4.32 18.50 8.93
C ALA A 43 -4.88 19.15 10.22
N GLY A 44 -5.67 20.23 10.11
CA GLY A 44 -6.34 20.83 11.26
C GLY A 44 -7.44 19.94 11.85
N ALA A 45 -8.21 19.26 10.99
CA ALA A 45 -9.18 18.25 11.43
C ALA A 45 -8.52 17.01 12.06
N ARG A 46 -7.28 16.68 11.67
CA ARG A 46 -6.47 15.60 12.25
C ARG A 46 -6.04 15.92 13.69
N GLU A 47 -5.79 17.19 14.02
CA GLU A 47 -5.53 17.62 15.40
C GLU A 47 -6.80 17.64 16.25
N GLU A 48 -7.93 18.15 15.74
CA GLU A 48 -9.21 18.16 16.46
C GLU A 48 -9.78 16.74 16.70
N PHE A 49 -9.61 15.81 15.76
CA PHE A 49 -10.07 14.41 15.93
C PHE A 49 -9.14 13.63 16.87
N GLN A 50 -7.82 13.87 16.84
CA GLN A 50 -6.88 13.28 17.79
C GLN A 50 -7.10 13.78 19.22
N GLN A 51 -7.47 15.06 19.38
CA GLN A 51 -7.76 15.63 20.69
C GLN A 51 -9.07 15.11 21.30
N LYS A 52 -10.03 14.73 20.44
CA LYS A 52 -11.31 14.14 20.85
C LYS A 52 -11.20 12.67 21.27
N ASP A 53 -10.34 11.88 20.62
CA ASP A 53 -10.04 10.50 21.06
C ASP A 53 -9.19 10.43 22.33
N GLN A 54 -8.47 11.51 22.65
CA GLN A 54 -7.63 11.57 23.84
C GLN A 54 -8.40 11.88 25.13
N THR A 55 -9.65 12.34 25.02
CA THR A 55 -10.49 12.77 26.17
C THR A 55 -11.51 11.74 26.63
N ASP A 56 -11.80 10.70 25.83
CA ASP A 56 -12.67 9.59 26.26
C ASP A 56 -11.85 8.53 27.02
N ALA A 57 -11.88 8.60 28.35
CA ALA A 57 -11.31 7.57 29.23
C ALA A 57 -11.96 6.19 29.04
N ASN A 58 -13.11 6.13 28.35
CA ASN A 58 -13.86 4.92 28.09
C ASN A 58 -13.54 4.39 26.69
N ARG A 59 -12.78 3.30 26.61
CA ARG A 59 -12.50 2.63 25.33
C ARG A 59 -13.42 1.43 25.14
N ARG A 60 -14.03 1.32 23.96
CA ARG A 60 -14.99 0.26 23.64
C ARG A 60 -14.31 -0.91 22.95
N PHE A 61 -14.57 -2.12 23.41
CA PHE A 61 -14.13 -3.36 22.79
C PHE A 61 -15.30 -4.32 22.64
N ALA A 62 -15.34 -5.04 21.52
CA ALA A 62 -16.20 -6.21 21.39
C ALA A 62 -15.46 -7.40 21.99
N THR A 63 -16.07 -8.09 22.95
CA THR A 63 -15.53 -9.36 23.47
C THR A 63 -15.81 -10.51 22.50
N ALA A 64 -15.19 -11.67 22.72
CA ALA A 64 -15.31 -12.84 21.85
C ALA A 64 -16.75 -13.35 21.68
N ASP A 65 -17.65 -13.03 22.62
CA ASP A 65 -19.09 -13.30 22.57
C ASP A 65 -19.90 -12.23 21.80
N ALA A 66 -19.22 -11.33 21.08
CA ALA A 66 -19.78 -10.19 20.37
C ALA A 66 -20.54 -9.19 21.27
N THR A 67 -20.38 -9.25 22.60
CA THR A 67 -20.90 -8.19 23.48
C THR A 67 -20.01 -6.95 23.40
N LEU A 68 -20.63 -5.81 23.11
CA LEU A 68 -19.94 -4.52 23.08
C LEU A 68 -19.77 -4.05 24.53
N ARG A 69 -18.53 -4.05 25.02
CA ARG A 69 -18.21 -3.62 26.39
C ARG A 69 -17.34 -2.37 26.33
N SER A 70 -17.72 -1.37 27.11
CA SER A 70 -16.91 -0.17 27.30
C SER A 70 -16.11 -0.38 28.57
N VAL A 71 -14.79 -0.46 28.45
CA VAL A 71 -13.88 -0.75 29.54
C VAL A 71 -12.93 0.44 29.69
N ASN A 72 -12.78 0.93 30.93
CA ASN A 72 -11.86 2.02 31.21
C ASN A 72 -10.43 1.48 31.29
N ILE A 73 -9.64 1.74 30.25
CA ILE A 73 -8.21 1.39 30.20
C ILE A 73 -7.42 2.65 30.54
N SER A 74 -6.56 2.57 31.55
CA SER A 74 -5.74 3.70 31.96
C SER A 74 -4.86 4.20 30.81
N ALA A 75 -5.10 5.44 30.39
CA ALA A 75 -4.27 6.15 29.42
C ALA A 75 -2.83 6.40 29.92
N ALA A 76 -2.57 6.21 31.21
CA ALA A 76 -1.22 6.24 31.77
C ALA A 76 -0.37 5.03 31.36
N ILE A 77 -1.00 3.95 30.89
CA ILE A 77 -0.31 2.71 30.51
C ILE A 77 -0.41 2.48 29.00
N VAL A 78 -1.60 2.72 28.43
CA VAL A 78 -1.91 2.38 27.04
C VAL A 78 -2.31 3.61 26.23
N SER A 79 -1.58 3.88 25.16
CA SER A 79 -1.91 4.96 24.21
C SER A 79 -3.03 4.56 23.25
N HIS A 80 -3.04 3.32 22.78
CA HIS A 80 -3.91 2.84 21.71
C HIS A 80 -4.18 1.35 21.85
N VAL A 81 -5.35 0.89 21.39
CA VAL A 81 -5.66 -0.54 21.35
C VAL A 81 -5.66 -1.02 19.92
N LEU A 82 -4.86 -2.04 19.65
CA LEU A 82 -4.72 -2.65 18.33
C LEU A 82 -5.85 -3.65 18.06
N GLY A 83 -6.32 -4.32 19.11
CA GLY A 83 -7.40 -5.31 19.04
C GLY A 83 -7.05 -6.58 19.79
N PHE A 84 -7.86 -7.62 19.61
CA PHE A 84 -7.60 -8.93 20.17
C PHE A 84 -6.67 -9.76 19.27
N SER A 85 -5.89 -10.65 19.88
CA SER A 85 -5.25 -11.74 19.16
C SER A 85 -6.27 -12.59 18.40
N ALA A 86 -5.83 -13.29 17.35
CA ALA A 86 -6.73 -14.06 16.48
C ALA A 86 -7.52 -15.18 17.20
N ASP A 87 -7.06 -15.61 18.37
CA ASP A 87 -7.74 -16.57 19.25
C ASP A 87 -8.59 -15.90 20.35
N GLY A 88 -8.58 -14.57 20.45
CA GLY A 88 -9.32 -13.79 21.45
C GLY A 88 -8.73 -13.83 22.86
N SER A 89 -7.58 -14.47 23.07
CA SER A 89 -7.03 -14.68 24.42
C SER A 89 -6.24 -13.47 24.96
N LEU A 90 -5.72 -12.64 24.07
CA LEU A 90 -4.92 -11.45 24.42
C LEU A 90 -5.57 -10.20 23.84
N LEU A 91 -5.61 -9.13 24.63
CA LEU A 91 -5.82 -7.78 24.15
C LEU A 91 -4.47 -7.12 23.90
N LEU A 92 -4.22 -6.70 22.66
CA LEU A 92 -2.99 -6.05 22.23
C LEU A 92 -3.14 -4.53 22.21
N CYS A 93 -2.16 -3.87 22.80
CA CYS A 93 -2.18 -2.44 23.08
C CYS A 93 -0.81 -1.83 22.76
N LEU A 94 -0.79 -0.57 22.32
CA LEU A 94 0.44 0.21 22.29
C LEU A 94 0.65 0.89 23.65
N GLY A 95 1.87 0.85 24.16
CA GLY A 95 2.24 1.60 25.36
C GLY A 95 2.15 3.11 25.15
N GLN A 96 2.12 3.88 26.24
CA GLN A 96 1.81 5.32 26.25
C GLN A 96 2.57 6.16 25.20
N ALA A 97 3.83 5.82 24.91
CA ALA A 97 4.67 6.55 23.95
C ALA A 97 4.68 5.97 22.53
N ASN A 98 3.86 4.95 22.22
CA ASN A 98 3.87 4.20 20.96
C ASN A 98 5.24 3.57 20.63
N HIS A 99 6.00 3.19 21.65
CA HIS A 99 7.29 2.51 21.50
C HIS A 99 7.23 1.04 21.93
N SER A 100 6.23 0.66 22.73
CA SER A 100 6.08 -0.71 23.23
C SER A 100 4.77 -1.35 22.80
N LEU A 101 4.79 -2.66 22.65
CA LEU A 101 3.60 -3.51 22.58
C LEU A 101 3.33 -4.10 23.96
N VAL A 102 2.10 -3.95 24.42
CA VAL A 102 1.61 -4.44 25.71
C VAL A 102 0.48 -5.43 25.44
N ALA A 103 0.53 -6.60 26.08
CA ALA A 103 -0.52 -7.61 25.95
C ALA A 103 -1.17 -7.94 27.29
N PHE A 104 -2.50 -7.88 27.35
CA PHE A 104 -3.27 -8.26 28.53
C PHE A 104 -4.04 -9.54 28.27
N ARG A 105 -4.00 -10.47 29.23
CA ARG A 105 -4.77 -11.71 29.13
C ARG A 105 -6.23 -11.44 29.40
N TYR A 106 -7.09 -11.82 28.44
CA TYR A 106 -8.52 -11.87 28.65
C TYR A 106 -8.86 -13.04 29.57
N SER A 107 -9.46 -12.75 30.71
CA SER A 107 -9.83 -13.69 31.75
C SER A 107 -10.96 -13.08 32.58
N PRO A 108 -12.18 -13.01 32.02
CA PRO A 108 -13.30 -12.41 32.73
C PRO A 108 -13.62 -13.20 34.01
N ASP A 109 -13.92 -12.50 35.10
CA ASP A 109 -14.47 -13.12 36.31
C ASP A 109 -16.01 -13.20 36.19
N PRO A 110 -16.59 -14.39 35.99
CA PRO A 110 -18.03 -14.55 35.78
C PRO A 110 -18.85 -14.06 36.98
N SER A 111 -18.28 -14.10 38.19
CA SER A 111 -18.97 -13.73 39.42
C SER A 111 -19.20 -12.22 39.54
N LEU A 112 -18.33 -11.42 38.91
CA LEU A 112 -18.37 -9.95 38.97
C LEU A 112 -19.07 -9.32 37.76
N LEU A 113 -19.41 -10.11 36.73
CA LEU A 113 -20.15 -9.64 35.54
C LEU A 113 -21.65 -9.45 35.79
N LEU A 114 -22.16 -9.90 36.94
CA LEU A 114 -23.57 -9.80 37.32
C LEU A 114 -23.93 -8.43 37.90
N ASP A 115 -22.94 -7.61 38.28
CA ASP A 115 -23.17 -6.34 38.94
C ASP A 115 -23.24 -5.19 37.90
N SER A 116 -24.38 -4.51 37.89
CA SER A 116 -24.86 -3.61 36.83
C SER A 116 -24.19 -2.23 36.82
N ALA A 117 -22.85 -2.18 36.77
CA ALA A 117 -22.13 -0.96 36.47
C ALA A 117 -22.23 -0.65 34.96
N SER A 118 -22.56 0.60 34.62
CA SER A 118 -22.64 1.09 33.22
C SER A 118 -21.29 0.94 32.47
N TYR A 119 -20.18 0.96 33.22
CA TYR A 119 -18.80 0.77 32.73
C TYR A 119 -18.00 -0.12 33.70
N PRO A 120 -17.99 -1.44 33.50
CA PRO A 120 -17.23 -2.34 34.37
C PRO A 120 -15.72 -2.04 34.30
N PRO A 121 -14.99 -2.09 35.45
CA PRO A 121 -13.57 -1.81 35.46
C PRO A 121 -12.76 -2.85 34.68
N PHE A 122 -11.63 -2.42 34.10
CA PHE A 122 -10.75 -3.27 33.29
C PHE A 122 -10.35 -4.58 33.95
N GLN A 123 -10.18 -4.53 35.26
CA GLN A 123 -9.74 -5.63 36.10
C GLN A 123 -10.73 -6.79 36.15
N LEU A 124 -12.01 -6.55 35.79
CA LEU A 124 -13.01 -7.61 35.68
C LEU A 124 -12.82 -8.50 34.45
N PHE A 125 -12.16 -7.98 33.40
CA PHE A 125 -11.97 -8.70 32.14
C PHE A 125 -10.52 -9.11 31.92
N PHE A 126 -9.59 -8.35 32.49
CA PHE A 126 -8.17 -8.48 32.23
C PHE A 126 -7.40 -8.47 33.54
N ARG A 127 -6.34 -9.28 33.59
CA ARG A 127 -5.39 -9.20 34.70
C ARG A 127 -4.70 -7.84 34.69
N GLN A 128 -4.54 -7.23 35.86
CA GLN A 128 -3.88 -5.91 36.00
C GLN A 128 -2.45 -5.92 35.42
N THR A 129 -1.73 -7.03 35.60
CA THR A 129 -0.37 -7.18 35.09
C THR A 129 -0.40 -7.65 33.63
N PRO A 130 0.29 -6.94 32.71
CA PRO A 130 0.49 -7.42 31.35
C PRO A 130 1.13 -8.81 31.32
N VAL A 131 0.77 -9.63 30.34
CA VAL A 131 1.46 -10.90 30.05
C VAL A 131 2.88 -10.61 29.61
N PHE A 132 3.04 -9.58 28.77
CA PHE A 132 4.33 -9.01 28.41
C PHE A 132 4.15 -7.54 28.07
N GLU A 133 5.25 -6.81 28.21
CA GLU A 133 5.47 -5.51 27.61
C GLU A 133 6.82 -5.56 26.92
N THR A 134 6.86 -5.20 25.64
CA THR A 134 8.09 -5.23 24.85
C THR A 134 8.27 -3.91 24.15
N THR A 135 9.36 -3.22 24.47
CA THR A 135 9.81 -2.02 23.74
C THR A 135 10.37 -2.44 22.39
N ILE A 136 9.77 -1.93 21.33
CA ILE A 136 10.07 -2.27 19.93
C ILE A 136 10.91 -1.17 19.29
N THR A 137 10.52 0.09 19.50
CA THR A 137 11.22 1.25 18.92
C THR A 137 11.73 2.18 20.02
N ALA A 138 12.53 3.17 19.63
CA ALA A 138 13.04 4.19 20.53
C ALA A 138 13.24 5.54 19.80
N GLY A 139 13.44 6.61 20.57
CA GLY A 139 13.72 7.93 20.03
C GLY A 139 12.55 8.52 19.26
N ALA A 140 12.80 9.00 18.04
CA ALA A 140 11.78 9.62 17.21
C ALA A 140 10.95 8.62 16.37
N GLU A 141 11.34 7.35 16.33
CA GLU A 141 10.62 6.30 15.60
C GLU A 141 9.43 5.79 16.43
N SER A 142 8.22 5.82 15.87
CA SER A 142 7.01 5.40 16.60
C SER A 142 6.23 4.31 15.86
N LEU A 143 5.57 3.44 16.63
CA LEU A 143 4.66 2.42 16.11
C LEU A 143 3.39 3.07 15.54
N ILE A 144 2.93 2.53 14.42
CA ILE A 144 1.74 3.00 13.72
C ILE A 144 0.49 2.41 14.36
N ARG A 145 -0.39 3.29 14.86
CA ARG A 145 -1.60 2.92 15.62
C ARG A 145 -2.60 2.10 14.81
N ASP A 146 -2.70 2.38 13.52
CA ASP A 146 -3.68 1.77 12.61
C ASP A 146 -3.11 0.59 11.81
N PHE A 147 -1.96 0.04 12.23
CA PHE A 147 -1.31 -1.08 11.57
C PHE A 147 -1.11 -2.25 12.54
N CYS A 148 -1.86 -3.33 12.31
CA CYS A 148 -1.70 -4.59 13.02
C CYS A 148 -2.22 -5.72 12.13
N LEU A 149 -1.36 -6.66 11.77
CA LEU A 149 -1.74 -7.84 10.98
C LEU A 149 -1.31 -9.11 11.71
N PHE A 150 -2.12 -10.15 11.62
CA PHE A 150 -1.81 -11.46 12.21
C PHE A 150 -1.39 -12.43 11.11
N THR A 151 -0.41 -13.28 11.42
CA THR A 151 -0.03 -14.38 10.52
C THR A 151 -1.10 -15.47 10.51
N ALA A 152 -1.18 -16.24 9.42
CA ALA A 152 -2.19 -17.29 9.27
C ALA A 152 -2.10 -18.36 10.36
N ASN A 153 -0.88 -18.71 10.78
CA ASN A 153 -0.61 -19.63 11.89
C ASN A 153 -0.95 -19.06 13.28
N ARG A 154 -1.36 -17.79 13.39
CA ARG A 154 -1.75 -17.07 14.63
C ARG A 154 -0.67 -16.99 15.70
N LYS A 155 0.58 -17.32 15.37
CA LYS A 155 1.71 -17.28 16.31
C LYS A 155 2.36 -15.91 16.38
N PHE A 156 2.22 -15.11 15.33
CA PHE A 156 2.93 -13.86 15.17
C PHE A 156 1.98 -12.71 14.88
N VAL A 157 2.40 -11.52 15.29
CA VAL A 157 1.80 -10.25 14.90
C VAL A 157 2.83 -9.41 14.16
N LEU A 158 2.39 -8.78 13.09
CA LEU A 158 3.15 -7.83 12.30
C LEU A 158 2.73 -6.41 12.71
N LEU A 159 3.68 -5.66 13.23
CA LEU A 159 3.53 -4.23 13.49
C LEU A 159 4.39 -3.42 12.51
N ALA A 160 4.08 -2.15 12.35
CA ALA A 160 4.89 -1.22 11.58
C ALA A 160 5.26 -0.02 12.45
N SER A 161 6.45 0.51 12.22
CA SER A 161 6.89 1.80 12.71
C SER A 161 7.30 2.69 11.55
N ALA A 162 7.27 4.00 11.80
CA ALA A 162 7.79 4.99 10.88
C ALA A 162 8.65 6.00 11.63
N LEU A 163 9.75 6.38 11.00
CA LEU A 163 10.54 7.56 11.33
C LEU A 163 10.50 8.51 10.13
N PRO A 164 9.86 9.69 10.26
CA PRO A 164 9.81 10.66 9.18
C PRO A 164 11.20 11.04 8.69
N MET A 165 11.41 10.96 7.37
CA MET A 165 12.69 11.32 6.78
C MET A 165 12.90 12.85 6.79
N PRO A 166 14.01 13.35 7.37
CA PRO A 166 14.35 14.76 7.35
C PRO A 166 14.45 15.27 5.91
N ALA A 167 14.00 16.51 5.68
CA ALA A 167 14.04 17.12 4.34
C ALA A 167 15.46 17.22 3.77
N THR A 168 16.46 17.38 4.64
CA THR A 168 17.89 17.47 4.30
C THR A 168 18.46 16.18 3.72
N GLU A 169 17.90 15.01 4.09
CA GLU A 169 18.38 13.71 3.66
C GLU A 169 17.65 13.18 2.41
N ARG A 170 16.61 13.87 1.94
CA ARG A 170 15.82 13.42 0.79
C ARG A 170 16.60 13.44 -0.52
N ALA A 171 17.42 14.47 -0.72
CA ALA A 171 18.23 14.61 -1.94
C ALA A 171 19.30 13.52 -2.07
N ALA A 172 19.77 12.96 -0.95
CA ALA A 172 20.76 11.88 -0.94
C ALA A 172 20.13 10.49 -1.20
N ASN A 173 18.80 10.38 -1.09
CA ASN A 173 18.09 9.13 -1.31
C ASN A 173 17.70 9.00 -2.79
N ALA A 174 18.68 8.58 -3.59
CA ALA A 174 18.50 8.31 -5.02
C ALA A 174 17.32 7.37 -5.29
N SER A 175 16.70 7.55 -6.45
CA SER A 175 15.74 6.61 -7.02
C SER A 175 16.38 5.23 -7.13
N ARG A 176 15.76 4.23 -6.51
CA ARG A 176 16.25 2.83 -6.59
C ARG A 176 16.12 2.27 -8.00
N TYR A 177 15.08 2.70 -8.72
CA TYR A 177 14.82 2.32 -10.09
C TYR A 177 14.57 3.54 -10.98
N PRO A 178 14.78 3.45 -12.30
CA PRO A 178 14.51 4.57 -13.22
C PRO A 178 13.07 5.07 -13.20
N HIS A 179 12.12 4.22 -12.80
CA HIS A 179 10.69 4.51 -12.72
C HIS A 179 10.24 4.91 -11.31
N SER A 180 11.16 5.03 -10.34
CA SER A 180 10.82 5.51 -8.99
C SER A 180 10.28 6.94 -9.05
N ILE A 181 9.27 7.24 -8.23
CA ILE A 181 8.63 8.56 -8.19
C ILE A 181 9.44 9.52 -7.31
N GLU A 182 10.15 10.45 -7.93
CA GLU A 182 11.00 11.43 -7.23
C GLU A 182 10.22 12.61 -6.64
N SER A 183 9.02 12.89 -7.16
CA SER A 183 8.21 14.05 -6.75
C SER A 183 7.53 13.89 -5.37
N LEU A 184 7.72 12.75 -4.71
CA LEU A 184 7.09 12.46 -3.41
C LEU A 184 7.67 13.34 -2.30
N ARG A 185 6.79 14.03 -1.59
CA ARG A 185 7.15 15.04 -0.56
C ARG A 185 7.25 14.46 0.84
N PHE A 186 6.79 13.23 1.06
CA PHE A 186 6.75 12.56 2.35
C PHE A 186 7.29 11.15 2.17
N LEU A 187 8.45 10.90 2.77
CA LEU A 187 9.09 9.61 2.80
C LEU A 187 9.41 9.31 4.26
N ASP A 188 9.23 8.06 4.64
CA ASP A 188 9.53 7.59 5.98
C ASP A 188 10.56 6.48 5.89
N ASN A 189 11.37 6.36 6.94
CA ASN A 189 12.08 5.11 7.22
C ASN A 189 11.09 4.18 7.91
N ILE A 190 10.59 3.19 7.17
CA ILE A 190 9.55 2.29 7.62
C ILE A 190 10.18 0.98 8.06
N THR A 191 9.81 0.48 9.23
CA THR A 191 10.24 -0.83 9.71
C THR A 191 9.02 -1.69 10.03
N PHE A 192 8.97 -2.90 9.47
CA PHE A 192 8.00 -3.93 9.87
C PHE A 192 8.64 -4.85 10.90
N TRP A 193 7.91 -5.14 11.96
CA TRP A 193 8.37 -5.94 13.10
C TRP A 193 7.53 -7.20 13.22
N LEU A 194 8.18 -8.36 13.21
CA LEU A 194 7.55 -9.64 13.47
C LEU A 194 7.71 -10.00 14.94
N ILE A 195 6.59 -10.19 15.63
CA ILE A 195 6.60 -10.36 17.08
C ILE A 195 5.90 -11.67 17.44
N CYS A 196 6.51 -12.43 18.35
CA CYS A 196 5.95 -13.63 18.93
C CYS A 196 4.82 -13.31 19.91
N LEU A 197 3.60 -13.80 19.65
CA LEU A 197 2.46 -13.53 20.52
C LEU A 197 2.52 -14.26 21.87
N SER A 198 3.26 -15.37 21.97
CA SER A 198 3.37 -16.09 23.24
C SER A 198 4.36 -15.45 24.22
N THR A 199 5.39 -14.76 23.72
CA THR A 199 6.47 -14.22 24.55
C THR A 199 6.62 -12.70 24.48
N GLY A 200 6.02 -12.04 23.48
CA GLY A 200 6.26 -10.63 23.16
C GLY A 200 7.58 -10.37 22.43
N ALA A 201 8.42 -11.39 22.22
CA ALA A 201 9.75 -11.20 21.64
C ALA A 201 9.68 -10.75 20.16
N VAL A 202 10.49 -9.74 19.82
CA VAL A 202 10.75 -9.38 18.42
C VAL A 202 11.63 -10.47 17.81
N LEU A 203 11.14 -11.10 16.73
CA LEU A 203 11.81 -12.22 16.08
C LEU A 203 12.60 -11.77 14.85
N ASP A 204 12.03 -10.86 14.05
CA ASP A 204 12.65 -10.38 12.82
C ASP A 204 12.09 -9.01 12.41
N ARG A 205 12.76 -8.34 11.46
CA ARG A 205 12.36 -7.02 10.94
C ARG A 205 12.69 -6.84 9.46
N LEU A 206 11.83 -6.08 8.77
CA LEU A 206 12.09 -5.59 7.41
C LEU A 206 12.20 -4.07 7.42
N HIS A 207 13.28 -3.54 6.89
CA HIS A 207 13.54 -2.10 6.86
C HIS A 207 13.45 -1.55 5.43
N PHE A 208 12.62 -0.52 5.27
CA PHE A 208 12.37 0.20 4.02
C PHE A 208 12.76 1.67 4.21
N PRO A 209 14.02 2.03 3.93
CA PRO A 209 14.49 3.40 4.07
C PRO A 209 13.89 4.28 2.98
N ALA A 210 13.65 5.55 3.31
CA ALA A 210 13.22 6.58 2.36
C ALA A 210 12.05 6.16 1.47
N ASN A 211 11.04 5.49 2.03
CA ASN A 211 9.98 4.86 1.25
C ASN A 211 8.60 5.48 1.51
N MET A 212 7.64 5.16 0.64
CA MET A 212 6.24 5.53 0.81
C MET A 212 5.40 4.26 0.68
N ILE A 213 4.99 3.71 1.81
CA ILE A 213 4.11 2.54 1.93
C ILE A 213 2.85 3.01 2.68
N LEU A 214 1.67 2.64 2.18
CA LEU A 214 0.41 3.01 2.82
C LEU A 214 0.15 2.13 4.06
N LEU A 215 0.56 2.62 5.23
CA LEU A 215 0.39 1.89 6.49
C LEU A 215 -1.00 2.08 7.12
N SER A 216 -1.73 3.15 6.80
CA SER A 216 -3.07 3.38 7.32
C SER A 216 -3.99 2.22 6.97
N HIS A 217 -4.54 1.57 8.00
CA HIS A 217 -5.40 0.39 7.88
C HIS A 217 -4.74 -0.75 7.07
N ALA A 218 -3.41 -0.81 7.08
CA ALA A 218 -2.61 -1.75 6.28
C ALA A 218 -2.93 -1.73 4.76
N ALA A 219 -3.38 -0.60 4.20
CA ALA A 219 -3.83 -0.54 2.80
C ALA A 219 -2.77 -0.97 1.76
N GLY A 220 -1.48 -0.77 2.07
CA GLY A 220 -0.35 -1.14 1.22
C GLY A 220 0.32 -2.46 1.60
N VAL A 221 -0.22 -3.21 2.58
CA VAL A 221 0.42 -4.42 3.10
C VAL A 221 -0.62 -5.51 3.34
N GLN A 222 -0.38 -6.71 2.82
CA GLN A 222 -1.30 -7.83 2.96
C GLN A 222 -0.54 -9.11 3.29
N ILE A 223 -1.20 -9.98 4.08
CA ILE A 223 -0.74 -11.33 4.34
C ILE A 223 -1.78 -12.30 3.78
N TYR A 224 -1.33 -13.25 2.97
CA TYR A 224 -2.14 -14.35 2.47
C TYR A 224 -1.42 -15.68 2.72
N GLY A 225 -1.97 -16.50 3.61
CA GLY A 225 -1.27 -17.67 4.13
C GLY A 225 0.05 -17.25 4.80
N GLU A 226 1.16 -17.76 4.27
CA GLU A 226 2.52 -17.44 4.73
C GLU A 226 3.25 -16.44 3.81
N ILE A 227 2.53 -15.78 2.89
CA ILE A 227 3.10 -14.77 2.00
C ILE A 227 2.69 -13.37 2.48
N LEU A 228 3.69 -12.52 2.71
CA LEU A 228 3.57 -11.11 3.00
C LEU A 228 3.88 -10.31 1.72
N ALA A 229 2.93 -9.49 1.29
CA ALA A 229 3.07 -8.54 0.21
C ALA A 229 3.12 -7.11 0.74
N ILE A 230 4.14 -6.34 0.36
CA ILE A 230 4.33 -4.94 0.74
C ILE A 230 4.44 -4.11 -0.53
N THR A 231 3.61 -3.07 -0.67
CA THR A 231 3.60 -2.21 -1.85
C THR A 231 4.33 -0.90 -1.58
N SER A 232 5.48 -0.70 -2.22
CA SER A 232 6.18 0.58 -2.29
C SER A 232 5.59 1.43 -3.39
N ILE A 233 5.01 2.59 -3.04
CA ILE A 233 4.54 3.55 -4.04
C ILE A 233 5.74 4.30 -4.65
N LYS A 234 6.74 4.65 -3.84
CA LYS A 234 7.94 5.34 -4.32
C LYS A 234 8.61 4.54 -5.43
N ASP A 235 8.85 3.26 -5.19
CA ASP A 235 9.59 2.41 -6.12
C ASP A 235 8.67 1.66 -7.08
N GLN A 236 7.36 1.96 -7.07
CA GLN A 236 6.31 1.25 -7.82
C GLN A 236 6.50 -0.28 -7.82
N THR A 237 6.85 -0.82 -6.65
CA THR A 237 7.28 -2.21 -6.50
C THR A 237 6.45 -2.92 -5.44
N ILE A 238 6.04 -4.15 -5.72
CA ILE A 238 5.48 -5.08 -4.74
C ILE A 238 6.60 -6.01 -4.28
N HIS A 239 6.91 -5.95 -2.99
CA HIS A 239 7.87 -6.84 -2.35
C HIS A 239 7.14 -8.04 -1.76
N LEU A 240 7.53 -9.25 -2.15
CA LEU A 240 6.96 -10.49 -1.64
C LEU A 240 7.96 -11.17 -0.70
N PHE A 241 7.49 -11.52 0.49
CA PHE A 241 8.24 -12.25 1.50
C PHE A 241 7.45 -13.47 1.95
N HIS A 242 8.16 -14.54 2.27
CA HIS A 242 7.62 -15.66 3.02
C HIS A 242 7.85 -15.43 4.51
N VAL A 243 6.80 -15.56 5.31
CA VAL A 243 6.89 -15.55 6.78
C VAL A 243 7.04 -16.99 7.22
N GLN A 244 8.23 -17.36 7.69
CA GLN A 244 8.50 -18.73 8.12
C GLN A 244 7.88 -19.00 9.50
N ASP A 245 7.49 -20.25 9.75
CA ASP A 245 7.04 -20.71 11.07
C ASP A 245 8.08 -20.54 12.19
N THR A 246 9.35 -20.37 11.84
CA THR A 246 10.44 -20.03 12.78
C THR A 246 10.43 -18.56 13.19
N GLY A 247 9.55 -17.73 12.63
CA GLY A 247 9.47 -16.31 12.89
C GLY A 247 10.52 -15.49 12.15
N ARG A 248 10.73 -15.75 10.85
CA ARG A 248 11.64 -14.97 10.00
C ARG A 248 10.99 -14.59 8.68
N PHE A 249 11.44 -13.48 8.11
CA PHE A 249 11.12 -13.10 6.74
C PHE A 249 12.16 -13.67 5.78
N VAL A 250 11.68 -14.24 4.69
CA VAL A 250 12.52 -14.66 3.55
C VAL A 250 12.03 -13.94 2.32
N LYS A 251 12.87 -13.10 1.70
CA LYS A 251 12.51 -12.42 0.45
C LYS A 251 12.27 -13.48 -0.63
N LEU A 252 11.10 -13.40 -1.27
CA LEU A 252 10.74 -14.28 -2.38
C LEU A 252 11.09 -13.64 -3.71
N ARG A 253 10.51 -12.47 -3.98
CA ARG A 253 10.73 -11.70 -5.22
C ARG A 253 10.24 -10.26 -5.06
N GLU A 254 10.61 -9.44 -6.02
CA GLU A 254 10.04 -8.10 -6.23
C GLU A 254 9.33 -8.07 -7.58
N ILE A 255 8.22 -7.32 -7.67
CA ILE A 255 7.48 -7.09 -8.92
C ILE A 255 7.42 -5.59 -9.10
N GLY A 256 8.15 -5.05 -10.08
CA GLY A 256 8.30 -3.61 -10.29
C GLY A 256 8.99 -3.31 -11.62
N TRP A 257 10.18 -2.67 -11.57
CA TRP A 257 11.00 -2.38 -12.76
C TRP A 257 11.22 -3.62 -13.64
N HIS A 258 11.51 -4.73 -12.97
CA HIS A 258 11.56 -6.06 -13.52
C HIS A 258 10.56 -6.92 -12.78
N ASN A 259 10.00 -7.89 -13.50
CA ASN A 259 9.15 -8.92 -12.94
C ASN A 259 9.97 -10.15 -12.58
N ASN A 260 10.97 -10.51 -13.37
CA ASN A 260 11.85 -11.65 -13.13
C ASN A 260 13.31 -11.22 -13.02
N ASP A 261 14.11 -12.06 -12.37
CA ASP A 261 15.52 -11.79 -12.10
C ASP A 261 16.38 -11.72 -13.40
N ASP A 262 15.91 -12.33 -14.49
CA ASP A 262 16.57 -12.39 -15.79
C ASP A 262 16.02 -11.41 -16.83
N ASP A 263 15.03 -10.58 -16.48
CA ASP A 263 14.43 -9.61 -17.40
C ASP A 263 15.48 -8.64 -17.97
N GLU A 264 16.45 -8.21 -17.17
CA GLU A 264 17.52 -7.31 -17.63
C GLU A 264 18.37 -7.96 -18.73
N TYR A 265 18.64 -9.25 -18.62
CA TYR A 265 19.41 -10.00 -19.62
C TYR A 265 18.66 -10.06 -20.95
N VAL A 266 17.37 -10.44 -20.90
CA VAL A 266 16.50 -10.52 -22.09
C VAL A 266 16.35 -9.14 -22.74
N LEU A 267 16.15 -8.08 -21.94
CA LEU A 267 16.02 -6.72 -22.44
C LEU A 267 17.33 -6.20 -23.06
N ALA A 268 18.49 -6.53 -22.48
CA ALA A 268 19.78 -6.17 -23.04
C ALA A 268 20.02 -6.82 -24.41
N GLU A 269 19.65 -8.09 -24.58
CA GLU A 269 19.74 -8.79 -25.86
C GLU A 269 18.87 -8.13 -26.94
N VAL A 270 17.63 -7.79 -26.60
CA VAL A 270 16.72 -7.08 -27.51
C VAL A 270 17.27 -5.71 -27.91
N ARG A 271 17.75 -4.91 -26.95
CA ARG A 271 18.34 -3.59 -27.21
C ARG A 271 19.56 -3.68 -28.13
N ALA A 272 20.45 -4.65 -27.89
CA ALA A 272 21.62 -4.84 -28.74
C ALA A 272 21.25 -5.19 -30.20
N ARG A 273 20.20 -6.02 -30.38
CA ARG A 273 19.68 -6.37 -31.70
C ARG A 273 19.05 -5.18 -32.40
N GLU A 274 18.26 -4.38 -31.70
CA GLU A 274 17.65 -3.16 -32.23
C GLU A 274 18.74 -2.15 -32.64
N ASP A 275 19.73 -1.90 -31.79
CA ASP A 275 20.85 -1.01 -32.09
C ASP A 275 21.62 -1.44 -33.34
N ALA A 276 21.85 -2.74 -33.52
CA ALA A 276 22.48 -3.27 -34.72
C ALA A 276 21.64 -3.01 -35.98
N GLN A 277 20.33 -3.23 -35.91
CA GLN A 277 19.40 -2.96 -37.02
C GLN A 277 19.36 -1.46 -37.36
N TRP A 278 19.29 -0.58 -36.36
CA TRP A 278 19.31 0.87 -36.55
C TRP A 278 20.61 1.35 -37.20
N ARG A 279 21.76 0.79 -36.79
CA ARG A 279 23.05 1.09 -37.42
C ARG A 279 23.11 0.64 -38.87
N GLU A 280 22.61 -0.56 -39.18
CA GLU A 280 22.58 -1.08 -40.54
C GLU A 280 21.66 -0.24 -41.45
N ALA A 281 20.47 0.14 -40.96
CA ALA A 281 19.53 1.00 -41.69
C ALA A 281 20.11 2.41 -41.95
N ALA A 282 20.82 2.98 -40.97
CA ALA A 282 21.51 4.25 -41.12
C ALA A 282 22.61 4.18 -42.19
N MET A 283 23.45 3.12 -42.19
CA MET A 283 24.48 2.93 -43.21
C MET A 283 23.90 2.78 -44.62
N LYS A 284 22.82 2.00 -44.78
CA LYS A 284 22.13 1.84 -46.07
C LYS A 284 21.56 3.17 -46.57
N SER A 285 21.00 3.98 -45.67
CA SER A 285 20.45 5.30 -46.00
C SER A 285 21.53 6.30 -46.41
N SER A 286 22.68 6.31 -45.74
CA SER A 286 23.83 7.15 -46.11
C SER A 286 24.42 6.75 -47.48
N ASN A 287 24.54 5.46 -47.78
CA ASN A 287 25.02 5.01 -49.09
C ASN A 287 24.07 5.39 -50.23
N ASN A 288 22.76 5.45 -49.97
CA ASN A 288 21.78 5.83 -51.00
C ASN A 288 21.78 7.34 -51.32
N ILE A 289 22.26 8.19 -50.40
CA ILE A 289 22.45 9.63 -50.64
C ILE A 289 23.69 9.89 -51.50
N GLY A 290 24.74 9.08 -51.38
CA GLY A 290 25.96 9.20 -52.21
C GLY A 290 25.75 8.86 -53.69
N ASN A 291 24.77 8.04 -54.02
CA ASN A 291 24.52 7.59 -55.40
C ASN A 291 23.68 8.56 -56.24
N HIS A 292 23.11 9.62 -55.66
CA HIS A 292 22.36 10.64 -56.41
C HIS A 292 23.22 11.80 -56.94
N ASN A 293 24.53 11.81 -56.68
CA ASN A 293 25.45 12.83 -57.19
C ASN A 293 26.03 12.52 -58.58
N ASN A 294 25.55 11.46 -59.25
CA ASN A 294 25.93 11.12 -60.62
C ASN A 294 24.78 11.38 -61.61
N ILE A 295 24.13 12.54 -61.49
CA ILE A 295 23.31 13.10 -62.57
C ILE A 295 24.22 14.07 -63.31
N GLU A 296 24.49 13.73 -64.56
CA GLU A 296 25.30 14.48 -65.51
C GLU A 296 24.96 15.97 -65.51
N ALA A 297 26.04 16.76 -65.58
CA ALA A 297 25.99 18.19 -65.79
C ALA A 297 25.40 18.48 -67.18
N ASP A 298 24.10 18.77 -67.23
CA ASP A 298 23.51 19.53 -68.32
C ASP A 298 22.30 20.32 -67.80
N GLY A 299 22.36 21.65 -67.95
CA GLY A 299 21.20 22.52 -67.81
C GLY A 299 21.11 23.32 -66.51
N ILE A 300 21.46 24.60 -66.62
CA ILE A 300 21.24 25.67 -65.64
C ILE A 300 19.76 25.70 -65.20
N GLY A 301 19.47 25.45 -63.91
CA GLY A 301 18.11 25.56 -63.37
C GLY A 301 17.89 25.17 -61.90
N SER A 302 18.25 26.06 -60.97
CA SER A 302 17.67 26.23 -59.61
C SER A 302 17.40 25.00 -58.72
N SER A 303 18.42 24.48 -58.04
CA SER A 303 18.36 23.34 -57.10
C SER A 303 17.91 23.68 -55.65
N SER A 304 17.06 24.69 -55.45
CA SER A 304 16.63 25.14 -54.09
C SER A 304 15.29 24.54 -53.62
N SER A 305 14.46 24.00 -54.53
CA SER A 305 13.10 23.53 -54.22
C SER A 305 13.00 22.06 -53.79
N VAL A 306 13.89 21.19 -54.27
CA VAL A 306 13.80 19.73 -54.06
C VAL A 306 14.29 19.31 -52.67
N VAL A 307 15.29 20.00 -52.11
CA VAL A 307 15.80 19.72 -50.75
C VAL A 307 14.79 20.18 -49.69
N LYS A 308 14.12 21.32 -49.90
CA LYS A 308 13.05 21.81 -49.01
C LYS A 308 11.84 20.88 -48.98
N ALA A 309 11.49 20.26 -50.11
CA ALA A 309 10.37 19.32 -50.18
C ALA A 309 10.63 17.99 -49.41
N LYS A 310 11.87 17.49 -49.42
CA LYS A 310 12.24 16.26 -48.68
C LYS A 310 12.34 16.48 -47.17
N VAL A 311 12.85 17.63 -46.72
CA VAL A 311 12.91 17.99 -45.29
C VAL A 311 11.50 18.21 -44.72
N ASN A 312 10.62 18.89 -45.46
CA ASN A 312 9.24 19.11 -45.00
C ASN A 312 8.41 17.81 -44.92
N LYS A 313 8.68 16.81 -45.78
CA LYS A 313 8.01 15.50 -45.73
C LYS A 313 8.48 14.66 -44.53
N ALA A 314 9.75 14.76 -44.13
CA ALA A 314 10.24 14.10 -42.93
C ALA A 314 9.69 14.75 -41.64
N ILE A 315 9.51 16.07 -41.63
CA ILE A 315 8.92 16.81 -40.51
C ILE A 315 7.41 16.51 -40.39
N SER A 316 6.66 16.39 -41.49
CA SER A 316 5.23 16.03 -41.43
C SER A 316 5.00 14.59 -40.96
N THR A 317 5.89 13.66 -41.32
CA THR A 317 5.76 12.25 -40.89
C THR A 317 6.06 12.08 -39.39
N PHE A 318 6.82 13.00 -38.79
CA PHE A 318 7.11 12.99 -37.35
C PHE A 318 5.98 13.65 -36.53
N SER A 319 5.25 14.62 -37.10
CA SER A 319 4.05 15.19 -36.48
C SER A 319 2.83 14.26 -36.56
N ASP A 320 2.73 13.43 -37.59
CA ASP A 320 1.63 12.46 -37.72
C ASP A 320 1.79 11.27 -36.73
N PHE A 321 3.01 10.96 -36.30
CA PHE A 321 3.27 9.88 -35.32
C PHE A 321 2.98 10.28 -33.87
N SER A 322 2.91 11.59 -33.57
CA SER A 322 2.60 12.08 -32.21
C SER A 322 1.11 12.19 -31.91
N ASP A 323 0.24 12.21 -32.93
CA ASP A 323 -1.20 12.36 -32.73
C ASP A 323 -1.95 11.01 -32.67
N GLU A 324 -1.39 9.93 -33.21
CA GLU A 324 -2.04 8.60 -33.24
C GLU A 324 -1.91 7.78 -31.93
N TRP A 325 -1.09 8.22 -30.96
CA TRP A 325 -0.93 7.54 -29.66
C TRP A 325 -1.42 8.35 -28.45
N LEU A 326 -1.94 9.57 -28.67
CA LEU A 326 -2.43 10.45 -27.59
C LEU A 326 -3.95 10.57 -27.48
N ASN A 327 -4.74 9.74 -28.19
CA ASN A 327 -6.16 9.53 -27.88
C ASN A 327 -6.60 8.12 -28.30
N PRO A 328 -7.12 7.31 -27.36
CA PRO A 328 -8.58 7.21 -27.31
C PRO A 328 -9.17 7.11 -25.89
N LEU A 329 -10.49 7.34 -25.81
CA LEU A 329 -11.42 7.21 -24.67
C LEU A 329 -11.88 8.51 -23.99
N PHE A 330 -12.45 9.42 -24.78
CA PHE A 330 -13.72 10.04 -24.42
C PHE A 330 -14.64 9.94 -25.65
N ASP A 331 -15.50 8.94 -25.66
CA ASP A 331 -16.67 8.90 -26.54
C ASP A 331 -17.89 8.92 -25.62
N ASP A 332 -18.53 10.09 -25.54
CA ASP A 332 -19.83 10.28 -24.90
C ASP A 332 -20.89 9.71 -25.85
N GLY A 333 -21.17 8.41 -25.71
CA GLY A 333 -22.21 7.72 -26.46
C GLY A 333 -23.17 6.99 -25.51
N ASP A 334 -24.41 7.47 -25.48
CA ASP A 334 -25.56 6.87 -24.79
C ASP A 334 -25.66 5.36 -25.05
N PHE A 335 -25.74 4.56 -23.97
CA PHE A 335 -26.07 3.14 -24.07
C PHE A 335 -27.28 2.82 -23.18
N GLU A 336 -28.43 2.68 -23.85
CA GLU A 336 -29.69 2.19 -23.28
C GLU A 336 -29.55 0.76 -22.74
N MET A 337 -30.22 0.52 -21.60
CA MET A 337 -30.45 -0.80 -21.05
C MET A 337 -31.39 -1.62 -21.95
N ARG A 338 -30.99 -2.84 -22.29
CA ARG A 338 -31.93 -3.92 -22.60
C ARG A 338 -31.80 -5.02 -21.56
N GLU A 339 -32.90 -5.27 -20.86
CA GLU A 339 -33.11 -6.40 -19.96
C GLU A 339 -33.12 -7.72 -20.74
N ALA A 340 -32.51 -8.74 -20.13
CA ALA A 340 -32.90 -10.16 -20.24
C ALA A 340 -32.46 -10.88 -18.96
#